data_AF-A0A5S3T0Y1-F1
#
_entry.id   AF-A0A5S3T0Y1-F1
#
_cell.length_a   1.000
_cell.length_b   1.000
_cell.length_c   1.000
_cell.angle_alpha   90.00
_cell.angle_beta   90.00
_cell.angle_gamma   90.00
#
_symmetry.space_group_name_H-M   'P 1'
#
loop_
_entity.id
_entity.type
_entity.pdbx_description
1 polymer ?
#
loop_
_entity_poly.entity_id
_entity_poly.type
_entity_poly.pdbx_seq_one_letter_code
_entity_poly.pdbx_strand_id
1 'polypeptide(L)'
;IVAIDQDSLAGCLESYFSQSEQLPTRLWLMADGKRTGGVMLQQLPNDEANKDPDAWERVVHLAETLKAEELLTLDQQEVLHRLYHEETVRIYEPKALRFGCTCSRERLGAALHSIAAD
;
A
#
# COMPACT_ATOMS: atom_id res chain seq x y z
N ILE A 1 3.20 10.22 -13.12
CA ILE A 1 4.53 9.61 -13.40
C ILE A 1 5.44 10.00 -12.23
N VAL A 2 6.25 9.07 -11.72
CA VAL A 2 7.14 9.30 -10.57
C VAL A 2 8.57 8.93 -10.94
N ALA A 3 9.55 9.71 -10.46
CA ALA A 3 10.97 9.38 -10.60
C ALA A 3 11.36 8.26 -9.62
N ILE A 4 12.26 7.36 -10.04
CA ILE A 4 12.81 6.33 -9.16
C ILE A 4 14.13 6.83 -8.61
N ASP A 5 14.07 7.69 -7.60
CA ASP A 5 15.22 8.39 -7.03
C ASP A 5 15.40 8.16 -5.52
N GLN A 6 14.59 7.28 -4.92
CA GLN A 6 14.70 6.85 -3.54
C GLN A 6 15.23 5.42 -3.44
N ASP A 7 15.74 5.06 -2.27
CA ASP A 7 16.28 3.72 -1.99
C ASP A 7 15.23 2.60 -2.03
N SER A 8 13.93 2.95 -2.03
CA SER A 8 12.84 1.98 -2.08
C SER A 8 11.67 2.46 -2.92
N LEU A 9 10.89 1.49 -3.43
CA LEU A 9 9.62 1.76 -4.11
C LEU A 9 8.64 2.53 -3.21
N ALA A 10 8.61 2.19 -1.91
CA ALA A 10 7.79 2.90 -0.93
C ALA A 10 8.17 4.39 -0.88
N GLY A 11 9.46 4.70 -0.73
CA GLY A 11 9.94 6.09 -0.70
C GLY A 11 9.62 6.85 -2.00
N CYS A 12 9.76 6.20 -3.17
CA CYS A 12 9.39 6.82 -4.44
C CYS A 12 7.88 7.16 -4.47
N LEU A 13 7.02 6.25 -4.04
CA LEU A 13 5.57 6.48 -3.98
C LEU A 13 5.20 7.55 -2.95
N GLU A 14 5.84 7.58 -1.79
CA GLU A 14 5.66 8.65 -0.78
C GLU A 14 6.02 10.02 -1.36
N SER A 15 7.15 10.12 -2.07
CA SER A 15 7.56 11.35 -2.78
C SER A 15 6.53 11.78 -3.82
N TYR A 16 5.96 10.83 -4.57
CA TYR A 16 4.88 11.12 -5.51
C TYR A 16 3.64 11.68 -4.81
N PHE A 17 3.17 11.06 -3.73
CA PHE A 17 2.00 11.54 -2.99
C PHE A 17 2.21 12.94 -2.40
N SER A 18 3.41 13.20 -1.86
CA SER A 18 3.77 14.52 -1.36
C SER A 18 3.70 15.61 -2.44
N GLN A 19 4.03 15.29 -3.69
CA GLN A 19 4.02 16.26 -4.80
C GLN A 19 2.64 16.39 -5.46
N SER A 20 1.92 15.28 -5.63
CA SER A 20 0.66 15.23 -6.39
C SER A 20 -0.57 15.56 -5.54
N GLU A 21 -0.69 14.91 -4.37
CA GLU A 21 -1.91 14.97 -3.55
C GLU A 21 -1.77 15.93 -2.37
N GLN A 22 -0.54 16.34 -2.03
CA GLN A 22 -0.23 17.22 -0.89
C GLN A 22 -0.76 16.70 0.45
N LEU A 23 -1.00 15.38 0.56
CA LEU A 23 -1.42 14.71 1.78
C LEU A 23 -0.26 13.86 2.33
N PRO A 24 0.08 14.00 3.62
CA PRO A 24 1.03 13.11 4.27
C PRO A 24 0.62 11.65 4.07
N THR A 25 1.53 10.88 3.47
CA THR A 25 1.32 9.49 3.11
C THR A 25 2.58 8.70 3.47
N ARG A 26 2.40 7.56 4.12
CA ARG A 26 3.48 6.62 4.45
C ARG A 26 3.12 5.22 3.98
N LEU A 27 4.12 4.49 3.50
CA LEU A 27 4.01 3.16 2.90
C LEU A 27 5.04 2.22 3.50
N TRP A 28 4.58 1.08 4.03
CA TRP A 28 5.42 -0.04 4.42
C TRP A 28 5.15 -1.17 3.45
N LEU A 29 6.15 -1.56 2.67
CA LEU A 29 6.05 -2.63 1.67
C LEU A 29 7.07 -3.72 1.98
N MET A 30 6.62 -4.96 2.12
CA MET A 30 7.47 -6.08 2.54
C MET A 30 7.22 -7.29 1.65
N ALA A 31 8.27 -8.04 1.35
CA ALA A 31 8.19 -9.28 0.58
C ALA A 31 9.31 -10.25 0.99
N ASP A 32 9.01 -11.55 1.01
CA ASP A 32 9.96 -12.63 1.35
C ASP A 32 10.24 -13.58 0.16
N GLY A 33 9.83 -13.19 -1.05
CA GLY A 33 9.91 -13.99 -2.26
C GLY A 33 8.79 -15.02 -2.44
N LYS A 34 7.96 -15.26 -1.41
CA LYS A 34 6.76 -16.12 -1.47
C LYS A 34 5.47 -15.34 -1.23
N ARG A 35 5.55 -14.32 -0.38
CA ARG A 35 4.47 -13.47 0.07
C ARG A 35 4.87 -12.02 -0.08
N THR A 36 3.86 -11.18 -0.20
CA THR A 36 4.01 -9.74 -0.20
C THR A 36 2.87 -9.14 0.60
N GLY A 37 3.13 -8.02 1.23
CA GLY A 37 2.16 -7.28 2.02
C GLY A 37 2.52 -5.80 2.04
N GLY A 38 1.53 -4.97 2.33
CA GLY A 38 1.76 -3.56 2.48
C GLY A 38 0.77 -2.90 3.43
N VAL A 39 1.24 -1.86 4.11
CA VAL A 39 0.40 -0.95 4.90
C VAL A 39 0.58 0.44 4.30
N MET A 40 -0.54 1.15 4.15
CA MET A 40 -0.57 2.55 3.73
C MET A 40 -1.29 3.35 4.80
N LEU A 41 -0.65 4.41 5.29
CA LEU A 41 -1.28 5.44 6.09
C LEU A 41 -1.35 6.70 5.26
N GLN A 42 -2.52 7.34 5.24
CA GLN A 42 -2.74 8.60 4.56
C GLN A 42 -3.56 9.51 5.46
N GLN A 43 -3.06 10.72 5.68
CA GLN A 43 -3.78 11.71 6.45
C GLN A 43 -4.99 12.18 5.65
N LEU A 44 -6.17 12.16 6.27
CA LEU A 44 -7.35 12.79 5.68
C LEU A 44 -7.16 14.32 5.68
N PRO A 45 -7.71 15.05 4.69
CA PRO A 45 -7.72 16.51 4.70
C PRO A 45 -8.27 17.03 6.03
N ASN A 46 -7.76 18.18 6.51
CA ASN A 46 -8.18 18.79 7.77
C ASN A 46 -9.71 18.80 7.91
N ASP A 47 -10.20 17.89 8.75
CA ASP A 47 -11.57 17.89 9.22
C ASP A 47 -11.57 18.70 10.52
N GLU A 48 -12.44 19.71 10.64
CA GLU A 48 -12.59 20.49 11.87
C GLU A 48 -12.94 19.59 13.08
N ALA A 49 -13.38 18.36 12.84
CA ALA A 49 -13.62 17.34 13.85
C ALA A 49 -12.34 16.71 14.43
N ASN A 50 -11.20 16.73 13.73
CA ASN A 50 -9.97 16.12 14.21
C ASN A 50 -9.22 17.09 15.15
N LYS A 51 -9.59 17.03 16.44
CA LYS A 51 -9.03 17.87 17.50
C LYS A 51 -7.73 17.33 18.09
N ASP A 52 -7.24 16.22 17.56
CA ASP A 52 -6.04 15.58 18.05
C ASP A 52 -4.82 15.99 17.20
N PRO A 53 -3.97 16.90 17.70
CA PRO A 53 -2.85 17.42 16.95
C PRO A 53 -1.72 16.39 16.75
N ASP A 54 -1.66 15.34 17.57
CA ASP A 54 -0.59 14.33 17.50
C ASP A 54 -1.01 13.03 16.80
N ALA A 55 -2.30 12.87 16.47
CA ALA A 55 -2.86 11.64 15.93
C ALA A 55 -2.06 11.10 14.74
N TRP A 56 -1.63 11.96 13.81
CA TRP A 56 -0.83 11.55 12.65
C TRP A 56 0.53 10.99 13.05
N GLU A 57 1.28 11.73 13.87
CA GLU A 57 2.62 11.32 14.32
C GLU A 57 2.54 10.01 15.12
N ARG A 58 1.53 9.88 15.97
CA ARG A 58 1.27 8.70 16.79
C ARG A 58 0.95 7.46 15.96
N VAL A 59 0.02 7.52 15.02
CA VAL A 59 -0.31 6.35 14.18
C VAL A 59 0.85 5.93 13.27
N VAL A 60 1.64 6.90 12.78
CA VAL A 60 2.86 6.60 12.02
C VAL A 60 3.89 5.92 12.92
N HIS A 61 4.13 6.43 14.13
CA HIS A 61 5.09 5.84 15.07
C HIS A 61 4.73 4.40 15.44
N LEU A 62 3.44 4.11 15.64
CA LEU A 62 2.96 2.74 15.85
C LEU A 62 3.27 1.86 14.65
N ALA A 63 2.95 2.31 13.43
CA ALA A 63 3.22 1.56 12.20
C ALA A 63 4.73 1.33 11.92
N GLU A 64 5.61 2.22 12.37
CA GLU A 64 7.07 2.04 12.26
C GLU A 64 7.59 0.83 13.04
N THR A 65 6.83 0.32 14.01
CA THR A 65 7.18 -0.90 14.76
C THR A 65 6.85 -2.20 14.00
N LEU A 66 6.10 -2.13 12.89
CA LEU A 66 5.64 -3.28 12.13
C LEU A 66 6.80 -4.09 11.56
N LYS A 67 6.84 -5.38 11.87
CA LYS A 67 7.86 -6.30 11.34
C LYS A 67 7.36 -7.04 10.09
N ALA A 68 8.32 -7.42 9.24
CA ALA A 68 8.04 -8.22 8.05
C ALA A 68 7.37 -9.56 8.37
N GLU A 69 7.81 -10.25 9.42
CA GLU A 69 7.20 -11.51 9.85
C GLU A 69 5.72 -11.31 10.23
N GLU A 70 5.41 -10.24 10.97
CA GLU A 70 4.03 -9.93 11.39
C GLU A 70 3.14 -9.65 10.19
N LEU A 71 3.59 -8.77 9.28
CA LEU A 71 2.81 -8.40 8.09
C LEU A 71 2.59 -9.58 7.12
N LEU A 72 3.55 -10.49 6.99
CA LEU A 72 3.51 -11.56 5.99
C LEU A 72 2.90 -12.86 6.50
N THR A 73 2.70 -13.02 7.82
CA THR A 73 2.24 -14.28 8.42
C THR A 73 0.97 -14.18 9.24
N LEU A 74 0.65 -13.01 9.79
CA LEU A 74 -0.56 -12.81 10.58
C LEU A 74 -1.76 -12.44 9.69
N ASP A 75 -2.96 -12.63 10.24
CA ASP A 75 -4.20 -12.10 9.67
C ASP A 75 -4.21 -10.56 9.73
N GLN A 76 -4.86 -9.90 8.76
CA GLN A 76 -4.86 -8.44 8.69
C GLN A 76 -5.53 -7.80 9.92
N GLN A 77 -6.57 -8.42 10.49
CA GLN A 77 -7.22 -7.88 11.68
C GLN A 77 -6.31 -7.98 12.91
N GLU A 78 -5.52 -9.06 13.01
CA GLU A 78 -4.52 -9.24 14.07
C GLU A 78 -3.41 -8.17 13.97
N VAL A 79 -2.92 -7.88 12.76
CA VAL A 79 -1.94 -6.79 12.55
C VAL A 79 -2.51 -5.45 12.98
N LEU A 80 -3.73 -5.12 12.55
CA LEU A 80 -4.39 -3.86 12.92
C LEU A 80 -4.63 -3.75 14.44
N HIS A 81 -5.05 -4.84 15.09
CA HIS A 81 -5.24 -4.87 16.53
C HIS A 81 -3.91 -4.66 17.27
N ARG A 82 -2.84 -5.37 16.89
CA ARG A 82 -1.52 -5.19 17.52
C ARG A 82 -1.01 -3.76 17.44
N LEU A 83 -1.17 -3.11 16.28
CA LEU A 83 -0.72 -1.74 16.06
C LEU A 83 -1.61 -0.71 16.76
N TYR A 84 -2.93 -0.91 16.78
CA TYR A 84 -3.89 0.17 17.06
C TYR A 84 -4.98 -0.20 18.08
N HIS A 85 -4.77 -1.19 18.96
CA HIS A 85 -5.77 -1.61 19.96
C HIS A 85 -6.16 -0.51 20.96
N GLU A 86 -5.31 0.48 21.19
CA GLU A 86 -5.62 1.65 22.03
C GLU A 86 -6.32 2.78 21.24
N GLU A 87 -6.51 2.61 19.93
CA GLU A 87 -7.15 3.57 19.05
C GLU A 87 -8.60 3.23 18.75
N THR A 88 -9.39 4.25 18.39
CA THR A 88 -10.73 4.01 17.82
C THR A 88 -10.61 3.65 16.34
N VAL A 89 -10.63 2.34 16.05
CA VAL A 89 -10.48 1.82 14.68
C VAL A 89 -11.83 1.42 14.09
N ARG A 90 -12.11 1.88 12.87
CA ARG A 90 -13.22 1.38 12.04
C ARG A 90 -12.70 0.45 10.95
N ILE A 91 -13.11 -0.81 11.00
CA ILE A 91 -12.73 -1.83 10.01
C ILE A 91 -13.84 -1.94 8.95
N TYR A 92 -13.45 -1.96 7.67
CA TYR A 92 -14.34 -2.17 6.53
C TYR A 92 -14.21 -3.59 5.98
N GLU A 93 -15.19 -4.01 5.17
CA GLU A 93 -15.17 -5.31 4.49
C GLU A 93 -13.92 -5.46 3.61
N PRO A 94 -13.15 -6.56 3.75
CA PRO A 94 -11.94 -6.77 2.98
C PRO A 94 -12.28 -7.02 1.50
N LYS A 95 -11.48 -6.43 0.62
CA LYS A 95 -11.57 -6.68 -0.82
C LYS A 95 -10.55 -7.74 -1.23
N ALA A 96 -11.04 -8.88 -1.71
CA ALA A 96 -10.16 -9.94 -2.19
C ALA A 96 -9.32 -9.47 -3.39
N LEU A 97 -8.00 -9.63 -3.29
CA LEU A 97 -7.06 -9.36 -4.36
C LEU A 97 -6.81 -10.63 -5.18
N ARG A 98 -6.73 -10.48 -6.49
CA ARG A 98 -6.35 -11.56 -7.41
C ARG A 98 -5.50 -11.02 -8.54
N PHE A 99 -4.60 -11.86 -9.04
CA PHE A 99 -3.89 -11.55 -10.26
C PHE A 99 -4.87 -11.43 -11.45
N GLY A 100 -4.60 -10.48 -12.34
CA GLY A 100 -5.52 -10.09 -13.42
C GLY A 100 -4.82 -9.72 -14.73
N CYS A 101 -4.04 -10.65 -15.32
CA CYS A 101 -3.60 -10.48 -16.73
C CYS A 101 -4.84 -10.46 -17.62
N THR A 102 -4.90 -9.51 -18.54
CA THR A 102 -5.87 -9.57 -19.64
C THR A 102 -5.40 -10.50 -20.76
N CYS A 103 -4.17 -10.97 -20.70
CA CYS A 103 -3.53 -11.86 -21.65
C CYS A 103 -4.40 -13.09 -21.94
N SER A 104 -4.72 -13.33 -23.21
CA SER A 104 -5.41 -14.54 -23.65
C SER A 104 -4.64 -15.19 -24.80
N ARG A 105 -4.84 -16.49 -24.99
CA ARG A 105 -4.23 -17.23 -26.09
C ARG A 105 -4.61 -16.60 -27.44
N GLU A 106 -5.85 -16.16 -27.60
CA GLU A 106 -6.33 -15.49 -28.81
C GLU A 106 -5.62 -14.16 -29.04
N ARG A 107 -5.49 -13.33 -27.99
CA ARG A 107 -4.79 -12.05 -28.08
C ARG A 107 -3.32 -12.21 -28.43
N LEU A 108 -2.66 -13.21 -27.86
CA LEU A 108 -1.27 -13.52 -28.17
C LEU A 108 -1.13 -14.05 -29.61
N GLY A 109 -2.05 -14.92 -30.05
CA GLY A 109 -2.08 -15.43 -31.42
C GLY A 109 -2.26 -14.32 -32.46
N ALA A 110 -3.18 -13.39 -32.22
CA ALA A 110 -3.40 -12.23 -33.10
C ALA A 110 -2.14 -11.35 -33.20
N ALA A 111 -1.48 -11.08 -32.07
CA ALA A 111 -0.23 -10.32 -32.05
C ALA A 111 0.88 -11.02 -32.85
N LEU A 112 1.04 -12.34 -32.69
CA LEU A 112 2.03 -13.11 -33.45
C LEU A 112 1.75 -13.09 -34.96
N HIS A 113 0.48 -13.22 -35.37
CA HIS A 113 0.11 -13.13 -36.78
C HIS A 113 0.38 -11.75 -37.39
N SER A 114 0.27 -10.66 -36.62
CA SER A 114 0.59 -9.31 -37.11
C SER A 114 2.09 -9.06 -37.35
N ILE A 115 2.97 -9.86 -36.73
CA ILE A 115 4.43 -9.75 -36.88
C ILE A 115 4.93 -10.71 -37.97
N ALA A 116 4.23 -11.82 -38.20
CA ALA A 116 4.59 -12.82 -39.22
C ALA A 116 4.13 -12.44 -40.64
N ALA A 117 3.58 -11.25 -40.84
CA ALA A 117 3.24 -10.72 -42.16
C ALA A 117 4.44 -9.95 -42.76
N ASP A 118 5.53 -10.68 -42.99
CA ASP A 118 6.59 -10.36 -43.95
C ASP A 118 6.95 -11.65 -44.72
#